data_AF-A0A956C0V7-F1
#
_entry.id   AF-A0A956C0V7-F1
#
_cell.length_a   1.000
_cell.length_b   1.000
_cell.length_c   1.000
_cell.angle_alpha   90.00
_cell.angle_beta   90.00
_cell.angle_gamma   90.00
#
_symmetry.space_group_name_H-M   'P 1'
#
loop_
_entity.id
_entity.type
_entity.pdbx_description
1 polymer ?
#
loop_
_entity_poly.entity_id
_entity_poly.type
_entity_poly.pdbx_seq_one_letter_code
_entity_poly.pdbx_strand_id
1 'polypeptide(L)'
;MACGDSSSSSSSSSSASGGASSSSSSGGASSASSSGASSSGASSSGTSGAVADAGGGDGGGGGGATYRAVNLVTGVPRYAIVKRDDAAKRCIRMRVEMVGDGDGIGLTVTPQGWAANVVELTDDPTDCDAPGTPAKGVVSKASAGAGGVTFLTGSPCKTSVDATLTFASGTDVMSATDLVIEGGCP
;
A
#
# COMPACT_ATOMS: atom_id res chain seq x y z
N MET A 1 -3.88 48.36 30.71
CA MET A 1 -2.50 48.89 30.88
C MET A 1 -1.55 47.71 30.97
N ALA A 2 -0.37 47.85 30.33
CA ALA A 2 0.64 46.82 29.95
C ALA A 2 0.22 46.03 28.68
N CYS A 3 0.66 46.31 27.44
CA CYS A 3 1.96 46.65 26.81
C CYS A 3 2.82 45.42 26.45
N GLY A 4 3.14 45.29 25.15
CA GLY A 4 4.37 44.66 24.61
C GLY A 4 4.26 43.17 24.32
N ASP A 5 4.78 42.60 23.21
CA ASP A 5 5.73 43.12 22.24
C ASP A 5 5.60 42.37 20.91
N SER A 6 5.81 43.12 19.83
CA SER A 6 5.99 42.64 18.47
C SER A 6 7.34 41.95 18.31
N SER A 7 7.43 40.91 17.50
CA SER A 7 8.70 40.44 16.95
C SER A 7 8.53 39.96 15.52
N SER A 8 8.90 40.85 14.62
CA SER A 8 9.15 40.64 13.19
C SER A 8 10.56 40.10 12.99
N SER A 9 10.74 39.16 12.04
CA SER A 9 11.95 38.88 11.23
C SER A 9 11.88 37.41 10.76
N SER A 10 12.30 36.98 9.57
CA SER A 10 13.11 37.60 8.52
C SER A 10 12.99 36.75 7.25
N SER A 11 12.98 37.43 6.11
CA SER A 11 13.09 36.89 4.75
C SER A 11 14.51 36.38 4.48
N SER A 12 14.66 35.29 3.70
CA SER A 12 15.88 34.99 2.93
C SER A 12 15.59 34.05 1.75
N SER A 13 15.79 34.60 0.55
CA SER A 13 16.32 34.03 -0.71
C SER A 13 16.25 32.51 -0.97
N SER A 14 15.90 32.04 -2.17
CA SER A 14 16.80 32.19 -3.33
C SER A 14 16.14 31.78 -4.64
N SER A 15 16.45 32.55 -5.68
CA SER A 15 16.14 32.33 -7.09
C SER A 15 17.13 31.34 -7.71
N ALA A 16 16.63 30.34 -8.43
CA ALA A 16 17.41 29.56 -9.38
C ALA A 16 16.60 29.37 -10.67
N SER A 17 16.92 30.19 -11.66
CA SER A 17 16.52 30.03 -13.06
C SER A 17 17.49 29.05 -13.72
N GLY A 18 17.00 27.86 -14.11
CA GLY A 18 17.72 26.87 -14.91
C GLY A 18 16.94 26.57 -16.18
N GLY A 19 17.48 26.99 -17.32
CA GLY A 19 16.86 26.88 -18.63
C GLY A 19 16.80 25.47 -19.20
N ALA A 20 15.89 25.32 -20.16
CA ALA A 20 15.64 24.15 -20.97
C ALA A 20 16.82 23.78 -21.90
N SER A 21 16.91 22.51 -22.33
CA SER A 21 16.52 22.08 -23.70
C SER A 21 17.07 20.69 -24.08
N SER A 22 16.13 19.84 -24.53
CA SER A 22 16.16 18.97 -25.73
C SER A 22 17.17 17.81 -25.95
N SER A 23 16.55 16.61 -26.06
CA SER A 23 16.58 15.63 -27.18
C SER A 23 17.82 14.77 -27.50
N SER A 24 17.60 13.44 -27.57
CA SER A 24 17.97 12.46 -28.65
C SER A 24 17.97 11.03 -28.04
N SER A 25 17.02 10.13 -28.35
CA SER A 25 16.83 9.25 -29.53
C SER A 25 17.65 7.94 -29.55
N SER A 26 16.90 6.83 -29.72
CA SER A 26 17.21 5.56 -30.41
C SER A 26 17.93 4.41 -29.67
N GLY A 27 17.37 3.19 -29.87
CA GLY A 27 17.97 1.88 -29.58
C GLY A 27 17.23 1.13 -28.47
N GLY A 28 16.71 -0.09 -28.64
CA GLY A 28 16.75 -1.02 -29.74
C GLY A 28 15.71 -2.13 -29.52
N ALA A 29 15.30 -2.76 -30.61
CA ALA A 29 14.48 -3.96 -30.59
C ALA A 29 15.30 -5.16 -30.11
N SER A 30 14.69 -6.06 -29.36
CA SER A 30 15.11 -7.46 -29.28
C SER A 30 13.87 -8.33 -29.09
N SER A 31 13.64 -9.15 -30.09
CA SER A 31 12.56 -10.13 -30.21
C SER A 31 12.90 -11.42 -29.48
N ALA A 32 11.87 -12.27 -29.34
CA ALA A 32 11.86 -13.73 -29.10
C ALA A 32 11.65 -14.18 -27.64
N SER A 33 10.93 -15.25 -27.29
CA SER A 33 9.97 -16.18 -27.94
C SER A 33 9.53 -17.21 -26.86
N SER A 34 8.52 -18.03 -27.17
CA SER A 34 8.07 -19.29 -26.51
C SER A 34 7.16 -19.15 -25.28
N SER A 35 5.87 -19.53 -25.30
CA SER A 35 5.19 -20.81 -25.65
C SER A 35 5.48 -21.94 -24.66
N GLY A 36 4.55 -22.20 -23.73
CA GLY A 36 4.53 -23.37 -22.87
C GLY A 36 3.13 -23.59 -22.30
N ALA A 37 2.55 -24.75 -22.59
CA ALA A 37 1.15 -25.08 -22.41
C ALA A 37 0.88 -25.92 -21.13
N SER A 38 -0.38 -25.85 -20.68
CA SER A 38 -1.20 -26.91 -20.07
C SER A 38 -0.79 -27.54 -18.73
N SER A 39 -1.71 -27.49 -17.77
CA SER A 39 -2.27 -28.73 -17.19
C SER A 39 -3.66 -28.51 -16.59
N SER A 40 -4.57 -29.39 -17.01
CA SER A 40 -5.91 -29.57 -16.46
C SER A 40 -5.82 -30.55 -15.29
N GLY A 41 -6.45 -30.24 -14.16
CA GLY A 41 -6.58 -31.15 -13.02
C GLY A 41 -7.99 -31.06 -12.45
N ALA A 42 -8.74 -32.16 -12.56
CA ALA A 42 -10.14 -32.26 -12.20
C ALA A 42 -10.35 -32.61 -10.71
N SER A 43 -11.45 -32.07 -10.18
CA SER A 43 -12.45 -32.66 -9.27
C SER A 43 -12.03 -33.47 -8.05
N SER A 44 -12.53 -33.02 -6.90
CA SER A 44 -13.05 -33.93 -5.87
C SER A 44 -14.21 -33.28 -5.11
N SER A 45 -15.38 -33.89 -5.27
CA SER A 45 -16.60 -33.67 -4.50
C SER A 45 -16.47 -34.34 -3.13
N GLY A 46 -16.88 -33.68 -2.05
CA GLY A 46 -16.90 -34.35 -0.75
C GLY A 46 -17.34 -33.51 0.45
N THR A 47 -18.56 -33.82 0.89
CA THR A 47 -19.08 -33.75 2.26
C THR A 47 -19.66 -32.41 2.76
N SER A 48 -20.93 -32.52 3.15
CA SER A 48 -21.77 -31.52 3.78
C SER A 48 -21.51 -31.46 5.29
N GLY A 49 -21.52 -30.26 5.85
CA GLY A 49 -21.89 -30.02 7.24
C GLY A 49 -20.80 -29.43 8.14
N ALA A 50 -20.73 -28.11 8.20
CA ALA A 50 -20.57 -27.34 9.44
C ALA A 50 -20.78 -25.85 9.14
N VAL A 51 -21.62 -25.20 9.93
CA VAL A 51 -21.76 -23.74 10.00
C VAL A 51 -20.58 -23.19 10.81
N ALA A 52 -19.75 -22.30 10.24
CA ALA A 52 -19.05 -21.22 10.93
C ALA A 52 -18.06 -20.47 9.99
N ASP A 53 -18.15 -19.15 10.08
CA ASP A 53 -17.17 -18.09 9.77
C ASP A 53 -16.75 -17.75 8.33
N ALA A 54 -16.90 -16.45 8.05
CA ALA A 54 -16.52 -15.79 6.83
C ALA A 54 -15.03 -15.43 6.84
N GLY A 55 -14.33 -15.72 5.73
CA GLY A 55 -13.09 -15.05 5.35
C GLY A 55 -11.86 -15.94 5.24
N GLY A 56 -11.52 -16.34 4.02
CA GLY A 56 -10.25 -16.98 3.71
C GLY A 56 -10.13 -17.27 2.21
N GLY A 57 -9.46 -16.39 1.46
CA GLY A 57 -9.10 -16.66 0.07
C GLY A 57 -7.90 -17.59 0.00
N ASP A 58 -7.99 -18.61 -0.85
CA ASP A 58 -7.00 -19.67 -1.05
C ASP A 58 -5.66 -19.12 -1.58
N GLY A 59 -4.64 -19.08 -0.70
CA GLY A 59 -3.25 -18.77 -1.06
C GLY A 59 -2.47 -20.01 -1.49
N GLY A 60 -2.01 -20.04 -2.74
CA GLY A 60 -1.06 -21.04 -3.25
C GLY A 60 0.30 -20.94 -2.55
N GLY A 61 0.83 -22.09 -2.12
CA GLY A 61 1.90 -22.23 -1.14
C GLY A 61 3.28 -21.64 -1.48
N GLY A 62 3.97 -21.19 -0.42
CA GLY A 62 5.40 -20.89 -0.40
C GLY A 62 5.74 -19.75 0.57
N GLY A 63 5.82 -20.03 1.88
CA GLY A 63 6.25 -19.04 2.89
C GLY A 63 5.45 -17.72 2.85
N GLY A 64 4.12 -17.85 2.64
CA GLY A 64 3.28 -16.77 2.11
C GLY A 64 3.18 -15.56 3.02
N ALA A 65 3.33 -14.38 2.42
CA ALA A 65 3.01 -13.13 3.10
C ALA A 65 1.54 -13.14 3.52
N THR A 66 1.27 -12.67 4.74
CA THR A 66 -0.08 -12.49 5.27
C THR A 66 -0.51 -11.04 5.13
N TYR A 67 -1.77 -10.82 4.80
CA TYR A 67 -2.33 -9.49 4.58
C TYR A 67 -3.45 -9.21 5.57
N ARG A 68 -3.50 -7.99 6.10
CA ARG A 68 -4.60 -7.50 6.93
C ARG A 68 -4.94 -6.07 6.56
N ALA A 69 -6.20 -5.69 6.73
CA ALA A 69 -6.65 -4.32 6.62
C ALA A 69 -7.25 -3.87 7.95
N VAL A 70 -6.85 -2.71 8.48
CA VAL A 70 -7.24 -2.26 9.81
C VAL A 70 -7.63 -0.80 9.79
N ASN A 71 -8.81 -0.49 10.32
CA ASN A 71 -9.31 0.88 10.48
C ASN A 71 -8.46 1.64 11.52
N LEU A 72 -8.00 2.83 11.17
CA LEU A 72 -7.20 3.70 12.03
C LEU A 72 -8.09 4.79 12.62
N VAL A 73 -8.58 4.58 13.84
CA VAL A 73 -9.44 5.54 14.55
C VAL A 73 -8.64 6.79 14.93
N THR A 74 -8.57 7.76 14.01
CA THR A 74 -7.72 8.96 14.13
C THR A 74 -8.47 10.28 13.92
N GLY A 75 -9.81 10.25 13.90
CA GLY A 75 -10.66 11.44 13.68
C GLY A 75 -10.80 11.86 12.20
N VAL A 76 -10.07 11.21 11.30
CA VAL A 76 -10.19 11.31 9.84
C VAL A 76 -10.39 9.90 9.28
N PRO A 77 -11.17 9.69 8.20
CA PRO A 77 -11.30 8.37 7.57
C PRO A 77 -9.96 7.85 7.09
N ARG A 78 -9.43 6.84 7.80
CA ARG A 78 -8.11 6.26 7.54
C ARG A 78 -8.12 4.77 7.83
N TYR A 79 -7.42 4.01 7.02
CA TYR A 79 -7.12 2.61 7.31
C TYR A 79 -5.71 2.25 6.86
N ALA A 80 -5.18 1.14 7.35
CA ALA A 80 -3.90 0.59 6.93
C ALA A 80 -4.11 -0.76 6.26
N ILE A 81 -3.38 -1.01 5.17
CA ILE A 81 -3.18 -2.34 4.61
C ILE A 81 -1.78 -2.78 5.01
N VAL A 82 -1.66 -3.91 5.69
CA VAL A 82 -0.38 -4.46 6.13
C VAL A 82 -0.09 -5.77 5.42
N LYS A 83 1.16 -5.92 4.97
CA LYS A 83 1.72 -7.16 4.43
C LYS A 83 2.84 -7.60 5.36
N ARG A 84 2.65 -8.73 6.03
CA ARG A 84 3.65 -9.38 6.88
C ARG A 84 4.27 -10.54 6.13
N ASP A 85 5.59 -10.53 6.00
CA ASP A 85 6.35 -11.55 5.28
C ASP A 85 7.41 -12.14 6.22
N ASP A 86 7.05 -13.21 6.93
CA ASP A 86 7.91 -13.87 7.92
C ASP A 86 9.13 -14.57 7.28
N ALA A 87 9.04 -14.91 5.99
CA ALA A 87 10.11 -15.52 5.22
C ALA A 87 11.19 -14.49 4.90
N ALA A 88 10.80 -13.32 4.43
CA ALA A 88 11.71 -12.21 4.15
C ALA A 88 12.00 -11.31 5.38
N LYS A 89 11.46 -11.66 6.56
CA LYS A 89 11.62 -10.90 7.81
C LYS A 89 11.27 -9.43 7.67
N ARG A 90 10.10 -9.13 7.09
CA ARG A 90 9.71 -7.74 6.85
C ARG A 90 8.23 -7.49 7.04
N CYS A 91 7.91 -6.25 7.34
CA CYS A 91 6.56 -5.72 7.41
C CYS A 91 6.43 -4.52 6.48
N ILE A 92 5.41 -4.53 5.62
CA ILE A 92 5.05 -3.39 4.77
C ILE A 92 3.70 -2.86 5.24
N ARG A 93 3.63 -1.55 5.47
CA ARG A 93 2.44 -0.87 6.00
C ARG A 93 2.06 0.28 5.08
N MET A 94 0.96 0.14 4.38
CA MET A 94 0.38 1.16 3.52
C MET A 94 -0.75 1.86 4.26
N ARG A 95 -0.62 3.17 4.52
CA ARG A 95 -1.69 4.01 5.04
C ARG A 95 -2.51 4.58 3.89
N VAL A 96 -3.81 4.33 3.92
CA VAL A 96 -4.77 4.85 2.96
C VAL A 96 -5.69 5.81 3.71
N GLU A 97 -5.76 7.05 3.23
CA GLU A 97 -6.53 8.11 3.87
C GLU A 97 -7.29 8.93 2.84
N MET A 98 -8.40 9.51 3.29
CA MET A 98 -9.15 10.48 2.50
C MET A 98 -8.43 11.82 2.53
N VAL A 99 -7.82 12.23 1.42
CA VAL A 99 -6.95 13.44 1.35
C VAL A 99 -7.50 14.54 0.43
N GLY A 100 -8.69 14.36 -0.16
CA GLY A 100 -9.07 15.18 -1.31
C GLY A 100 -8.18 14.87 -2.52
N ASP A 101 -8.06 15.75 -3.50
CA ASP A 101 -7.23 15.58 -4.72
C ASP A 101 -5.70 15.55 -4.46
N GLY A 102 -5.25 14.95 -3.36
CA GLY A 102 -3.86 14.96 -2.91
C GLY A 102 -2.93 13.99 -3.66
N ASP A 103 -1.66 14.40 -3.76
CA ASP A 103 -0.57 13.60 -4.31
C ASP A 103 -0.17 12.45 -3.36
N GLY A 104 -0.73 11.27 -3.58
CA GLY A 104 -0.23 10.03 -2.97
C GLY A 104 1.09 9.57 -3.61
N ILE A 105 1.56 8.37 -3.27
CA ILE A 105 2.77 7.77 -3.88
C ILE A 105 2.58 7.34 -5.36
N GLY A 106 1.58 7.85 -6.08
CA GLY A 106 1.28 7.47 -7.48
C GLY A 106 0.37 6.25 -7.64
N LEU A 107 -0.21 5.72 -6.55
CA LEU A 107 -1.21 4.66 -6.62
C LEU A 107 -2.61 5.20 -6.92
N THR A 108 -3.34 4.51 -7.79
CA THR A 108 -4.75 4.82 -8.03
C THR A 108 -5.60 4.22 -6.91
N VAL A 109 -6.38 5.04 -6.20
CA VAL A 109 -7.32 4.54 -5.20
C VAL A 109 -8.75 4.76 -5.67
N THR A 110 -9.56 3.69 -5.62
CA THR A 110 -10.97 3.71 -6.00
C THR A 110 -11.82 3.41 -4.76
N PRO A 111 -12.91 4.16 -4.46
CA PRO A 111 -13.36 5.35 -5.19
C PRO A 111 -12.38 6.52 -5.07
N GLN A 112 -12.52 7.51 -5.96
CA GLN A 112 -11.72 8.74 -5.93
C GLN A 112 -11.89 9.52 -4.61
N GLY A 113 -10.90 10.34 -4.28
CA GLY A 113 -10.85 11.12 -3.02
C GLY A 113 -10.06 10.45 -1.89
N TRP A 114 -9.57 9.22 -2.12
CA TRP A 114 -8.63 8.51 -1.27
C TRP A 114 -7.24 8.51 -1.90
N ALA A 115 -6.20 8.45 -1.08
CA ALA A 115 -4.84 8.22 -1.55
C ALA A 115 -4.05 7.32 -0.58
N ALA A 116 -3.10 6.56 -1.14
CA ALA A 116 -2.05 5.93 -0.35
C ALA A 116 -0.99 6.99 -0.03
N ASN A 117 -1.00 7.50 1.19
CA ASN A 117 -0.15 8.63 1.60
C ASN A 117 1.27 8.18 1.97
N VAL A 118 1.38 7.21 2.88
CA VAL A 118 2.68 6.70 3.33
C VAL A 118 2.69 5.19 3.25
N VAL A 119 3.76 4.65 2.65
CA VAL A 119 4.07 3.22 2.70
C VAL A 119 5.42 3.02 3.36
N GLU A 120 5.43 2.32 4.49
CA GLU A 120 6.60 2.08 5.32
C GLU A 120 7.01 0.61 5.19
N LEU A 121 8.31 0.35 5.07
CA LEU A 121 8.93 -0.97 5.11
C LEU A 121 9.78 -1.06 6.38
N THR A 122 9.63 -2.15 7.13
CA THR A 122 10.50 -2.50 8.26
C THR A 122 11.07 -3.91 8.10
N ASP A 123 12.22 -4.17 8.72
CA ASP A 123 12.89 -5.48 8.75
C ASP A 123 12.44 -6.33 9.96
N ASP A 124 11.27 -6.04 10.52
CA ASP A 124 10.68 -6.81 11.62
C ASP A 124 9.21 -7.14 11.31
N PRO A 125 8.85 -8.42 11.10
CA PRO A 125 7.47 -8.81 10.82
C PRO A 125 6.51 -8.50 11.99
N THR A 126 7.01 -8.33 13.21
CA THR A 126 6.18 -7.98 14.39
C THR A 126 5.68 -6.54 14.36
N ASP A 127 6.28 -5.64 13.57
CA ASP A 127 5.79 -4.27 13.38
C ASP A 127 4.40 -4.23 12.70
N CYS A 128 3.97 -5.33 12.07
CA CYS A 128 2.65 -5.47 11.46
C CYS A 128 1.52 -5.69 12.48
N ASP A 129 1.85 -6.02 13.73
CA ASP A 129 0.88 -6.28 14.78
C ASP A 129 0.29 -4.97 15.35
N ALA A 130 0.93 -3.82 15.11
CA ALA A 130 0.52 -2.49 15.60
C ALA A 130 0.28 -1.47 14.46
N PRO A 131 -0.74 -1.67 13.60
CA PRO A 131 -0.96 -0.90 12.37
C PRO A 131 -1.30 0.60 12.59
N GLY A 132 -1.70 0.99 13.80
CA GLY A 132 -2.02 2.38 14.15
C GLY A 132 -0.85 3.22 14.69
N THR A 133 0.25 2.59 15.11
CA THR A 133 1.42 3.31 15.64
C THR A 133 2.53 3.36 14.60
N PRO A 134 3.28 4.45 14.45
CA PRO A 134 4.48 4.45 13.60
C PRO A 134 5.36 3.25 13.92
N ALA A 135 5.86 2.55 12.90
CA ALA A 135 6.71 1.39 13.14
C ALA A 135 8.02 1.85 13.82
N LYS A 136 8.53 1.06 14.77
CA LYS A 136 9.69 1.48 15.58
C LYS A 136 11.01 1.37 14.83
N GLY A 137 11.05 0.55 13.78
CA GLY A 137 12.21 0.35 12.93
C GLY A 137 11.91 0.60 11.46
N VAL A 138 11.32 1.76 11.10
CA VAL A 138 11.13 2.10 9.67
C VAL A 138 12.48 2.14 8.97
N VAL A 139 12.71 1.17 8.09
CA VAL A 139 13.93 1.01 7.30
C VAL A 139 13.85 1.87 6.04
N SER A 140 12.66 1.93 5.43
CA SER A 140 12.46 2.69 4.21
C SER A 140 11.02 3.16 4.05
N LYS A 141 10.84 4.22 3.27
CA LYS A 141 9.54 4.67 2.77
C LYS A 141 9.50 4.46 1.26
N ALA A 142 8.35 4.06 0.73
CA ALA A 142 8.19 3.95 -0.71
C ALA A 142 8.32 5.35 -1.35
N SER A 143 9.12 5.46 -2.40
CA SER A 143 9.29 6.69 -3.19
C SER A 143 8.30 6.78 -4.35
N ALA A 144 7.74 5.65 -4.78
CA ALA A 144 6.72 5.56 -5.82
C ALA A 144 5.92 4.26 -5.67
N GLY A 145 4.77 4.23 -6.32
CA GLY A 145 3.94 3.05 -6.49
C GLY A 145 3.24 3.06 -7.84
N ALA A 146 2.95 1.87 -8.35
CA ALA A 146 2.13 1.64 -9.54
C ALA A 146 1.06 0.60 -9.23
N GLY A 147 -0.09 0.67 -9.92
CA GLY A 147 -1.25 -0.17 -9.64
C GLY A 147 -2.32 0.58 -8.84
N GLY A 148 -3.07 -0.14 -7.99
CA GLY A 148 -4.14 0.49 -7.25
C GLY A 148 -4.67 -0.23 -6.02
N VAL A 149 -5.49 0.51 -5.29
CA VAL A 149 -6.24 0.06 -4.12
C VAL A 149 -7.73 0.27 -4.40
N THR A 150 -8.54 -0.74 -4.19
CA THR A 150 -10.00 -0.67 -4.35
C THR A 150 -10.65 -0.86 -3.00
N PHE A 151 -11.36 0.15 -2.53
CA PHE A 151 -12.18 0.14 -1.34
C PHE A 151 -13.65 -0.09 -1.70
N LEU A 152 -14.24 -1.11 -1.11
CA LEU A 152 -15.65 -1.47 -1.29
C LEU A 152 -16.39 -1.17 0.01
N THR A 153 -17.29 -0.19 -0.07
CA THR A 153 -18.23 0.12 1.01
C THR A 153 -19.27 -1.00 1.13
N GLY A 154 -19.68 -1.33 2.35
CA GLY A 154 -20.62 -2.42 2.60
C GLY A 154 -20.54 -2.94 4.04
N SER A 155 -21.23 -4.03 4.33
CA SER A 155 -21.09 -4.75 5.59
C SER A 155 -20.82 -6.23 5.29
N PRO A 156 -19.59 -6.72 5.47
CA PRO A 156 -18.39 -6.01 5.95
C PRO A 156 -17.77 -5.08 4.89
N CYS A 157 -17.01 -4.07 5.34
CA CYS A 157 -16.21 -3.22 4.48
C CYS A 157 -14.97 -3.98 4.01
N LYS A 158 -14.64 -3.86 2.72
CA LYS A 158 -13.54 -4.61 2.11
C LYS A 158 -12.58 -3.69 1.37
N THR A 159 -11.34 -4.13 1.23
CA THR A 159 -10.35 -3.51 0.37
C THR A 159 -9.56 -4.56 -0.40
N SER A 160 -9.14 -4.21 -1.60
CA SER A 160 -8.24 -4.99 -2.44
C SER A 160 -7.05 -4.11 -2.81
N VAL A 161 -5.86 -4.68 -2.85
CA VAL A 161 -4.64 -4.01 -3.29
C VAL A 161 -4.00 -4.85 -4.37
N ASP A 162 -3.62 -4.20 -5.47
CA ASP A 162 -2.71 -4.74 -6.47
C ASP A 162 -1.75 -3.63 -6.85
N ALA A 163 -0.61 -3.60 -6.16
CA ALA A 163 0.33 -2.50 -6.20
C ALA A 163 1.77 -3.01 -6.23
N THR A 164 2.58 -2.40 -7.10
CA THR A 164 4.04 -2.49 -7.06
C THR A 164 4.58 -1.24 -6.39
N LEU A 165 5.41 -1.42 -5.37
CA LEU A 165 5.98 -0.37 -4.54
C LEU A 165 7.48 -0.28 -4.78
N THR A 166 8.00 0.93 -4.87
CA THR A 166 9.43 1.18 -5.04
C THR A 166 10.00 1.75 -3.76
N PHE A 167 10.94 1.05 -3.15
CA PHE A 167 11.72 1.46 -1.98
C PHE A 167 13.17 1.71 -2.39
N ALA A 168 13.96 2.32 -1.49
CA ALA A 168 15.40 2.48 -1.73
C ALA A 168 16.13 1.12 -1.82
N SER A 169 15.61 0.08 -1.15
CA SER A 169 16.16 -1.27 -1.13
C SER A 169 15.72 -2.15 -2.31
N GLY A 170 14.76 -1.71 -3.12
CA GLY A 170 14.22 -2.49 -4.24
C GLY A 170 12.71 -2.31 -4.42
N THR A 171 12.11 -3.20 -5.20
CA THR A 171 10.66 -3.21 -5.43
C THR A 171 9.98 -4.31 -4.63
N ASP A 172 8.73 -4.05 -4.23
CA ASP A 172 7.87 -5.04 -3.59
C ASP A 172 6.48 -5.06 -4.23
N VAL A 173 5.80 -6.19 -4.17
CA VAL A 173 4.43 -6.34 -4.71
C VAL A 173 3.47 -6.63 -3.56
N MET A 174 2.46 -5.78 -3.42
CA MET A 174 1.30 -6.02 -2.58
C MET A 174 0.14 -6.44 -3.46
N SER A 175 -0.26 -7.72 -3.39
CA SER A 175 -1.42 -8.23 -4.11
C SER A 175 -2.28 -9.03 -3.14
N ALA A 176 -3.48 -8.53 -2.86
CA ALA A 176 -4.46 -9.16 -1.99
C ALA A 176 -5.86 -8.65 -2.35
N THR A 177 -6.84 -9.55 -2.36
CA THR A 177 -8.23 -9.23 -2.70
C THR A 177 -9.15 -9.48 -1.51
N ASP A 178 -10.26 -8.73 -1.45
CA ASP A 178 -11.34 -8.96 -0.50
C ASP A 178 -10.93 -8.92 0.99
N LEU A 179 -9.91 -8.13 1.32
CA LEU A 179 -9.47 -7.94 2.71
C LEU A 179 -10.57 -7.23 3.51
N VAL A 180 -11.09 -7.91 4.52
CA VAL A 180 -12.03 -7.30 5.47
C VAL A 180 -11.28 -6.26 6.30
N ILE A 181 -11.83 -5.05 6.39
CA ILE A 181 -11.27 -3.99 7.21
C ILE A 181 -11.70 -4.23 8.67
N GLU A 182 -10.73 -4.63 9.48
CA GLU A 182 -10.92 -4.79 10.92
C GLU A 182 -11.28 -3.45 11.56
N GLY A 183 -12.31 -3.44 12.41
CA GLY A 183 -12.85 -2.21 12.99
C GLY A 183 -13.90 -1.50 12.13
N GLY A 184 -14.29 -2.08 10.99
CA GLY A 184 -15.38 -1.56 10.14
C GLY A 184 -14.93 -0.50 9.15
N CYS A 185 -15.90 0.19 8.53
CA CYS A 185 -15.60 1.23 7.54
C CYS A 185 -14.93 2.44 8.23
N PRO A 186 -13.88 3.01 7.63
CA PRO A 186 -13.30 4.29 8.04
C PRO A 186 -14.24 5.48 7.81
#